data_AF-A0A7S3PWP2-F1
#
_entry.id   AF-A0A7S3PWP2-F1
#
_cell.length_a   1.000
_cell.length_b   1.000
_cell.length_c   1.000
_cell.angle_alpha   90.00
_cell.angle_beta   90.00
_cell.angle_gamma   90.00
#
_symmetry.space_group_name_H-M   'P 1'
#
loop_
_entity.id
_entity.type
_entity.pdbx_description
1 polymer ?
#
loop_
_entity_poly.entity_id
_entity_poly.type
_entity_poly.pdbx_seq_one_letter_code
_entity_poly.pdbx_strand_id
1 'polypeptide(L)'
;MQNLDLGMLEEGDEEEESDNDSEDETIEVERRAPTIIFSPSEVAQAFSHFSYWATGRKRLVCDIQGVFCEEVNKLRLSDPVIHYYNSKKDGRKMVHGRTDRGRKGFAMFFETHDCSRLCRLVTKGFKRPARA
;
A
#
# COMPACT_ATOMS: atom_id res chain seq x y z
N MET A 1 -17.88 -23.46 52.99
CA MET A 1 -19.01 -22.95 53.78
C MET A 1 -18.56 -21.60 54.33
N GLN A 2 -18.64 -20.53 53.55
CA GLN A 2 -19.83 -19.66 53.38
C GLN A 2 -20.34 -19.14 54.73
N ASN A 3 -19.89 -17.96 55.13
CA ASN A 3 -20.63 -16.69 54.99
C ASN A 3 -20.08 -15.68 56.00
N LEU A 4 -19.50 -14.60 55.48
CA LEU A 4 -19.15 -13.42 56.26
C LEU A 4 -20.39 -12.54 56.33
N ASP A 5 -20.84 -12.31 57.56
CA ASP A 5 -21.82 -11.32 57.97
C ASP A 5 -21.41 -9.93 57.44
N LEU A 6 -22.25 -9.33 56.60
CA LEU A 6 -22.15 -7.92 56.24
C LEU A 6 -23.49 -7.26 56.58
N GLY A 7 -23.48 -6.53 57.71
CA GLY A 7 -24.62 -5.85 58.28
C GLY A 7 -25.14 -4.67 57.45
N MET A 8 -26.45 -4.49 57.54
CA MET A 8 -27.27 -3.36 57.12
C MET A 8 -26.87 -2.04 57.80
N LEU A 9 -26.89 -0.93 57.06
CA LEU A 9 -27.20 0.45 57.49
C LEU A 9 -27.82 1.16 56.27
N GLU A 10 -29.14 1.30 56.19
CA GLU A 10 -29.99 2.43 56.61
C GLU A 10 -29.96 3.63 55.64
N GLU A 11 -31.16 3.97 55.16
CA GLU A 11 -31.51 4.99 54.15
C GLU A 11 -31.33 6.43 54.65
N GLY A 12 -31.10 7.35 53.72
CA GLY A 12 -31.19 8.79 53.93
C GLY A 12 -31.20 9.53 52.59
N ASP A 13 -32.40 9.88 52.14
CA ASP A 13 -32.69 10.77 51.00
C ASP A 13 -32.22 12.19 51.29
N GLU A 14 -31.56 12.84 50.33
CA GLU A 14 -31.72 14.29 50.06
C GLU A 14 -31.60 14.53 48.54
N GLU A 15 -32.71 14.88 47.90
CA GLU A 15 -32.78 15.42 46.55
C GLU A 15 -32.34 16.89 46.57
N GLU A 16 -31.40 17.29 45.71
CA GLU A 16 -31.31 18.67 45.24
C GLU A 16 -31.12 18.68 43.71
N GLU A 17 -32.14 19.15 43.00
CA GLU A 17 -32.06 19.57 41.61
C GLU A 17 -31.33 20.92 41.51
N SER A 18 -30.45 21.08 40.51
CA SER A 18 -30.02 22.39 40.05
C SER A 18 -29.70 22.35 38.56
N ASP A 19 -30.38 23.23 37.84
CA ASP A 19 -30.45 23.40 36.39
C ASP A 19 -29.13 23.80 35.70
N ASN A 20 -28.91 23.16 34.54
CA ASN A 20 -28.55 23.70 33.22
C ASN A 20 -27.68 24.97 33.11
N ASP A 21 -26.48 24.84 32.53
CA ASP A 21 -25.99 25.83 31.55
C ASP A 21 -25.10 25.15 30.50
N SER A 22 -25.46 25.41 29.24
CA SER A 22 -24.93 24.87 28.01
C SER A 22 -23.66 25.59 27.57
N GLU A 23 -22.55 24.87 27.49
CA GLU A 23 -21.43 25.20 26.60
C GLU A 23 -21.22 24.01 25.66
N ASP A 24 -21.89 24.06 24.51
CA ASP A 24 -21.59 23.22 23.35
C ASP A 24 -20.17 23.58 22.88
N GLU A 25 -19.15 22.96 23.50
CA GLU A 25 -17.83 22.91 22.92
C GLU A 25 -17.95 22.17 21.59
N THR A 26 -18.13 22.94 20.52
CA THR A 26 -18.00 22.44 19.16
C THR A 26 -16.56 21.98 18.98
N ILE A 27 -16.31 20.71 19.28
CA ILE A 27 -15.06 20.03 18.95
C ILE A 27 -14.95 20.12 17.43
N GLU A 28 -14.09 21.02 16.95
CA GLU A 28 -13.68 21.05 15.56
C GLU A 28 -12.91 19.76 15.27
N VAL A 29 -13.64 18.70 14.94
CA VAL A 29 -13.07 17.46 14.45
C VAL A 29 -12.48 17.78 13.08
N GLU A 30 -11.21 18.17 13.05
CA GLU A 30 -10.43 18.31 11.82
C GLU A 30 -10.70 17.07 10.96
N ARG A 31 -11.37 17.26 9.83
CA ARG A 31 -11.71 16.19 8.89
C ARG A 31 -10.42 15.67 8.26
N ARG A 32 -9.70 14.80 8.98
CA ARG A 32 -8.56 14.06 8.44
C ARG A 32 -9.04 13.32 7.21
N ALA A 33 -8.40 13.61 6.08
CA ALA A 33 -8.64 12.86 4.86
C ALA A 33 -8.50 11.36 5.15
N PRO A 34 -9.38 10.51 4.64
CA PRO A 34 -9.36 9.08 4.95
C PRO A 34 -8.01 8.48 4.53
N THR A 35 -7.40 7.71 5.44
CA THR A 35 -6.19 6.95 5.15
C THR A 35 -6.48 5.98 4.00
N ILE A 36 -5.68 6.05 2.95
CA ILE A 36 -5.82 5.17 1.79
C ILE A 36 -5.03 3.90 2.06
N ILE A 37 -5.71 2.76 2.05
CA ILE A 37 -5.12 1.44 2.24
C ILE A 37 -5.05 0.74 0.88
N PHE A 38 -3.94 0.09 0.59
CA PHE A 38 -3.74 -0.70 -0.62
C PHE A 38 -3.49 -2.16 -0.26
N SER A 39 -4.04 -3.07 -1.04
CA SER A 39 -3.78 -4.49 -0.87
C SER A 39 -2.33 -4.86 -1.25
N PRO A 40 -1.77 -5.96 -0.71
CA PRO A 40 -0.45 -6.44 -1.11
C PRO A 40 -0.31 -6.67 -2.62
N SER A 41 -1.38 -7.14 -3.27
CA SER A 41 -1.41 -7.34 -4.72
C SER A 41 -1.30 -6.03 -5.49
N GLU A 42 -2.03 -4.99 -5.08
CA GLU A 42 -1.90 -3.65 -5.69
C GLU A 42 -0.50 -3.07 -5.51
N VAL A 43 0.12 -3.29 -4.34
CA VAL A 43 1.51 -2.88 -4.07
C VAL A 43 2.47 -3.61 -5.00
N ALA A 44 2.33 -4.92 -5.18
CA ALA A 44 3.16 -5.71 -6.09
C ALA A 44 3.01 -5.25 -7.56
N GLN A 45 1.76 -5.06 -8.02
CA GLN A 45 1.47 -4.55 -9.37
C GLN A 45 2.04 -3.14 -9.58
N ALA A 46 1.89 -2.26 -8.59
CA ALA A 46 2.45 -0.91 -8.64
C ALA A 46 3.97 -0.93 -8.64
N PHE A 47 4.62 -1.85 -7.92
CA PHE A 47 6.06 -2.02 -7.95
C PHE A 47 6.56 -2.46 -9.33
N SER A 48 5.87 -3.40 -9.98
CA SER A 48 6.17 -3.77 -11.37
C SER A 48 6.13 -2.56 -12.30
N HIS A 49 5.04 -1.79 -12.27
CA HIS A 49 4.89 -0.60 -13.11
C HIS A 49 5.94 0.49 -12.74
N PHE A 50 6.19 0.70 -11.44
CA PHE A 50 7.24 1.60 -10.95
C PHE A 50 8.61 1.25 -11.53
N SER A 51 9.00 -0.02 -11.53
CA SER A 51 10.31 -0.45 -12.06
C SER A 51 10.53 -0.05 -13.52
N TYR A 52 9.46 -0.06 -14.32
CA TYR A 52 9.47 0.40 -15.70
C TYR A 52 9.78 1.89 -15.79
N TRP A 53 9.12 2.71 -14.99
CA TRP A 53 9.35 4.16 -14.99
C TRP A 53 10.69 4.54 -14.37
N ALA A 54 11.05 3.93 -13.24
CA ALA A 54 12.29 4.18 -12.50
C ALA A 54 13.54 3.94 -13.34
N THR A 55 13.46 3.02 -14.31
CA THR A 55 14.59 2.67 -15.17
C THR A 55 14.57 3.40 -16.52
N GLY A 56 13.69 4.40 -16.68
CA GLY A 56 13.53 5.12 -17.94
C GLY A 56 12.99 4.22 -19.05
N ARG A 57 12.09 3.31 -18.70
CA ARG A 57 11.42 2.35 -19.60
C ARG A 57 12.34 1.28 -20.19
N LYS A 58 13.42 0.94 -19.46
CA LYS A 58 14.44 -0.02 -19.92
C LYS A 58 14.34 -1.40 -19.27
N ARG A 59 13.77 -1.49 -18.07
CA ARG A 59 13.65 -2.72 -17.30
C ARG A 59 12.24 -2.81 -16.74
N LEU A 60 11.70 -4.02 -16.66
CA LEU A 60 10.42 -4.29 -16.02
C LEU A 60 10.60 -5.51 -15.12
N VAL A 61 10.30 -5.37 -13.85
CA VAL A 61 10.23 -6.47 -12.89
C VAL A 61 8.78 -6.95 -12.85
N CYS A 62 8.54 -8.23 -13.11
CA CYS A 62 7.20 -8.84 -13.13
C CYS A 62 7.29 -10.30 -12.68
N ASP A 63 6.16 -11.02 -12.72
CA ASP A 63 6.04 -12.37 -12.15
C ASP A 63 6.49 -12.38 -10.68
N ILE A 64 5.96 -11.42 -9.93
CA ILE A 64 6.33 -11.22 -8.53
C ILE A 64 5.61 -12.29 -7.70
N GLN A 65 6.39 -13.17 -7.10
CA GLN A 65 5.93 -14.22 -6.20
C GLN A 65 6.54 -14.02 -4.81
N GLY A 66 5.91 -14.56 -3.78
CA GLY A 66 6.41 -14.41 -2.42
C GLY A 66 5.35 -14.53 -1.34
N VAL A 67 5.68 -14.03 -0.15
CA VAL A 67 4.84 -14.11 1.05
C VAL A 67 4.60 -12.70 1.61
N PHE A 68 3.35 -12.41 1.96
CA PHE A 68 2.98 -11.22 2.72
C PHE A 68 2.87 -11.58 4.21
N CYS A 69 3.56 -10.83 5.06
CA CYS A 69 3.44 -10.93 6.51
C CYS A 69 2.66 -9.72 7.02
N GLU A 70 1.42 -9.96 7.46
CA GLU A 70 0.48 -8.92 7.88
C GLU A 70 0.91 -8.23 9.18
N GLU A 71 1.43 -9.00 10.15
CA GLU A 71 1.89 -8.50 11.46
C GLU A 71 2.92 -7.36 11.36
N VAL A 72 3.80 -7.44 10.36
CA VAL A 72 4.85 -6.43 10.12
C VAL A 72 4.66 -5.67 8.79
N ASN A 73 3.51 -5.85 8.14
CA ASN A 73 3.15 -5.26 6.85
C ASN A 73 4.28 -5.34 5.79
N LYS A 74 4.83 -6.54 5.57
CA LYS A 74 6.02 -6.76 4.72
C LYS A 74 5.77 -7.79 3.64
N LEU A 75 6.04 -7.42 2.38
CA LEU A 75 6.13 -8.37 1.27
C LEU A 75 7.57 -8.88 1.12
N ARG A 76 7.76 -10.19 1.19
CA ARG A 76 9.02 -10.88 0.89
C ARG A 76 8.90 -11.54 -0.47
N LEU A 77 9.62 -11.02 -1.45
CA LEU A 77 9.53 -11.45 -2.84
C LEU A 77 10.68 -12.41 -3.19
N SER A 78 10.41 -13.39 -4.05
CA SER A 78 11.40 -14.33 -4.58
C SER A 78 11.24 -14.51 -6.08
N ASP A 79 12.33 -14.91 -6.73
CA ASP A 79 12.38 -15.33 -8.14
C ASP A 79 11.69 -14.40 -9.16
N PRO A 80 11.90 -13.07 -9.11
CA PRO A 80 11.24 -12.17 -10.04
C PRO A 80 11.75 -12.38 -11.47
N VAL A 81 10.87 -12.20 -12.44
CA VAL A 81 11.26 -12.07 -13.85
C VAL A 81 11.62 -10.62 -14.14
N ILE A 82 12.77 -10.41 -14.78
CA ILE A 82 13.23 -9.07 -15.18
C ILE A 82 13.36 -9.01 -16.69
N HIS A 83 12.47 -8.28 -17.35
CA HIS A 83 12.56 -8.01 -18.77
C HIS A 83 13.47 -6.80 -19.03
N TYR A 84 14.33 -6.87 -20.04
CA TYR A 84 15.21 -5.77 -20.45
C TYR A 84 15.06 -5.43 -21.92
N TYR A 85 14.92 -4.15 -22.23
CA TYR A 85 14.99 -3.66 -23.60
C TYR A 85 15.53 -2.24 -23.65
N ASN A 86 16.45 -1.97 -24.57
CA ASN A 86 16.97 -0.64 -24.80
C ASN A 86 17.14 -0.41 -26.31
N SER A 87 16.30 0.48 -26.87
CA SER A 87 16.33 0.78 -28.31
C SER A 87 17.65 1.39 -28.79
N LYS A 88 18.47 1.95 -27.89
CA LYS A 88 19.81 2.49 -28.23
C LYS A 88 20.91 1.43 -28.24
N LYS A 89 20.65 0.22 -27.73
CA LYS A 89 21.64 -0.87 -27.63
C LYS A 89 21.02 -2.12 -28.23
N ASP A 90 21.08 -2.20 -29.56
CA ASP A 90 20.52 -3.32 -30.29
C ASP A 90 21.26 -4.64 -29.94
N GLY A 91 20.56 -5.76 -30.00
CA GLY A 91 21.14 -7.10 -29.86
C GLY A 91 21.29 -7.68 -28.44
N ARG A 92 21.11 -6.91 -27.35
CA ARG A 92 21.13 -7.48 -25.98
C ARG A 92 19.83 -8.22 -25.67
N LYS A 93 19.91 -9.54 -25.56
CA LYS A 93 18.81 -10.44 -25.14
C LYS A 93 19.22 -11.20 -23.88
N MET A 94 18.23 -11.66 -23.11
CA MET A 94 18.43 -12.51 -21.93
C MET A 94 19.36 -11.90 -20.87
N VAL A 95 19.30 -10.58 -20.66
CA VAL A 95 20.24 -9.85 -19.79
C VAL A 95 20.09 -10.28 -18.32
N HIS A 96 18.89 -10.69 -17.93
CA HIS A 96 18.58 -11.19 -16.58
C HIS A 96 18.29 -12.70 -16.54
N GLY A 97 18.73 -13.42 -17.57
CA GLY A 97 18.54 -14.86 -17.68
C GLY A 97 17.44 -15.25 -18.67
N ARG A 98 17.09 -16.54 -18.64
CA ARG A 98 16.29 -17.20 -19.68
C ARG A 98 14.83 -16.72 -19.73
N THR A 99 14.32 -16.18 -18.62
CA THR A 99 12.95 -15.64 -18.53
C THR A 99 12.83 -14.21 -19.07
N ASP A 100 13.94 -13.53 -19.37
CA ASP A 100 13.93 -12.20 -20.00
C ASP A 100 13.50 -12.29 -21.47
N ARG A 101 12.24 -11.95 -21.73
CA ARG A 101 11.61 -11.87 -23.05
C ARG A 101 11.71 -10.49 -23.70
N GLY A 102 12.51 -9.58 -23.13
CA GLY A 102 12.70 -8.22 -23.59
C GLY A 102 11.41 -7.48 -23.89
N ARG A 103 11.33 -6.86 -25.08
CA ARG A 103 10.16 -6.06 -25.49
C ARG A 103 8.86 -6.87 -25.55
N LYS A 104 8.91 -8.16 -25.86
CA LYS A 104 7.72 -9.03 -25.85
C LYS A 104 7.20 -9.22 -24.43
N GLY A 105 8.11 -9.38 -23.46
CA GLY A 105 7.77 -9.44 -22.04
C GLY A 105 7.08 -8.17 -21.55
N PHE A 106 7.54 -7.00 -21.99
CA PHE A 106 6.84 -5.74 -21.69
C PHE A 106 5.41 -5.73 -22.23
N ALA A 107 5.23 -6.11 -23.50
CA ALA A 107 3.91 -6.13 -24.12
C ALA A 107 2.95 -7.05 -23.37
N MET A 108 3.38 -8.27 -23.02
CA MET A 108 2.57 -9.22 -22.25
C MET A 108 2.16 -8.69 -20.88
N PHE A 109 3.07 -8.02 -20.15
CA PHE A 109 2.72 -7.43 -18.86
C PHE A 109 1.67 -6.32 -19.01
N PHE A 110 1.86 -5.39 -19.95
CA PHE A 110 0.96 -4.25 -20.12
C PHE A 110 -0.39 -4.61 -20.77
N GLU A 111 -0.49 -5.77 -21.42
CA GLU A 111 -1.74 -6.31 -21.94
C GLU A 111 -2.74 -6.65 -20.82
N THR A 112 -2.22 -7.13 -19.68
CA THR A 112 -3.05 -7.54 -18.53
C THR A 112 -2.96 -6.58 -17.34
N HIS A 113 -2.09 -5.58 -17.39
CA HIS A 113 -1.88 -4.66 -16.26
C HIS A 113 -3.00 -3.62 -16.17
N ASP A 114 -3.76 -3.65 -15.08
CA ASP A 114 -4.67 -2.57 -14.71
C ASP A 114 -3.96 -1.53 -13.82
N CYS A 115 -3.85 -0.30 -14.34
CA CYS A 115 -3.09 0.77 -13.70
C CYS A 115 -3.89 1.37 -12.53
N SER A 116 -3.60 0.90 -11.31
CA SER A 116 -4.28 1.30 -10.07
C SER A 116 -3.96 2.74 -9.63
N ARG A 117 -4.72 3.24 -8.63
CA ARG A 117 -4.45 4.53 -7.98
C ARG A 117 -3.02 4.60 -7.44
N LEU A 118 -2.53 3.53 -6.82
CA LEU A 118 -1.16 3.46 -6.31
C LEU A 118 -0.13 3.59 -7.42
N CYS A 119 -0.32 2.92 -8.56
CA CYS A 119 0.56 3.05 -9.73
C CYS A 119 0.76 4.52 -10.12
N ARG A 120 -0.33 5.28 -10.19
CA ARG A 120 -0.31 6.70 -10.56
C ARG A 120 0.40 7.55 -9.52
N LEU A 121 0.21 7.25 -8.23
CA LEU A 121 0.88 7.95 -7.14
C LEU A 121 2.40 7.73 -7.20
N VAL A 122 2.85 6.48 -7.34
CA VAL A 122 4.29 6.15 -7.27
C VAL A 122 5.05 6.46 -8.57
N THR A 123 4.34 6.58 -9.70
CA THR A 123 4.96 6.92 -11.00
C THR A 123 4.84 8.41 -11.35
N LYS A 124 4.13 9.19 -10.53
CA LYS A 124 3.97 10.64 -10.75
C LYS A 124 5.34 11.32 -10.74
N GLY A 125 5.59 12.14 -11.76
CA GLY A 125 6.81 12.95 -11.84
C GLY A 125 8.00 12.26 -12.53
N PHE A 126 7.91 10.97 -12.87
CA PHE A 126 8.93 10.33 -13.69
C PHE A 126 8.97 10.96 -15.09
N LYS A 127 10.04 11.70 -15.38
CA LYS A 127 10.34 12.22 -16.71
C LYS A 127 11.26 11.23 -17.41
N ARG A 128 11.08 11.07 -18.72
CA ARG A 128 12.12 10.42 -19.53
C ARG A 128 13.39 11.26 -19.39
N PRO A 129 14.55 10.68 -19.04
CA PRO A 129 15.79 11.45 -19.00
C PRO A 129 15.98 12.12 -20.35
N ALA A 130 16.29 13.41 -20.31
CA ALA A 130 16.58 14.18 -21.51
C ALA A 130 17.65 13.44 -22.33
N ARG A 131 17.52 13.49 -23.66
CA ARG A 131 18.45 12.80 -24.55
C ARG A 131 19.86 13.38 -24.32
N ALA A 132 20.69 12.65 -23.58
CA ALA A 132 22.14 12.73 -23.70
C ALA A 132 22.56 12.00 -24.98
#